data_AF-A0A4Q6G390-F1
#
_entry.id   AF-A0A4Q6G390-F1
#
_cell.length_a   1.000
_cell.length_b   1.000
_cell.length_c   1.000
_cell.angle_alpha   90.00
_cell.angle_beta   90.00
_cell.angle_gamma   90.00
#
_symmetry.space_group_name_H-M   'P 1'
#
loop_
_entity.id
_entity.type
_entity.pdbx_description
1 polymer ?
#
loop_
_entity_poly.entity_id
_entity_poly.type
_entity_poly.pdbx_seq_one_letter_code
_entity_poly.pdbx_strand_id
1 'polypeptide(L)'
;MQKLAALVITSFLAAPAFASSIAPESASICTRDFNSWGQSSHCECPDATRYENRIGQCVQGLPVEIAVEGYIYPSRNTDGDVVAYRIMKNGTESYNVALPFALREKFADEKLEGTKILFKGEKIDHFSGNELVETTIIVDEIDTPDLSPEIVLFH
;
A
#
# COMPACT_ATOMS: atom_id res chain seq x y z
N MET A 1 -37.11 -54.07 -50.13
CA MET A 1 -37.54 -53.40 -48.89
C MET A 1 -36.26 -53.07 -48.14
N GLN A 2 -35.71 -51.84 -48.11
CA GLN A 2 -36.34 -50.53 -47.82
C GLN A 2 -37.12 -50.63 -46.49
N LYS A 3 -36.88 -49.89 -45.41
CA LYS A 3 -36.02 -48.72 -45.12
C LYS A 3 -35.18 -49.05 -43.85
N LEU A 4 -34.52 -48.19 -43.07
CA LEU A 4 -34.34 -46.73 -43.00
C LEU A 4 -33.02 -46.47 -42.22
N ALA A 5 -32.35 -45.32 -42.41
CA ALA A 5 -31.21 -44.90 -41.59
C ALA A 5 -31.66 -44.16 -40.31
N ALA A 6 -31.04 -44.45 -39.16
CA ALA A 6 -31.28 -43.74 -37.91
C ALA A 6 -30.12 -42.77 -37.61
N LEU A 7 -30.34 -41.48 -37.89
CA LEU A 7 -29.40 -40.40 -37.62
C LEU A 7 -29.41 -40.10 -36.10
N VAL A 8 -28.33 -40.42 -35.39
CA VAL A 8 -28.19 -40.06 -33.96
C VAL A 8 -27.82 -38.59 -33.88
N ILE A 9 -28.80 -37.75 -33.54
CA ILE A 9 -28.62 -36.30 -33.38
C ILE A 9 -27.91 -36.01 -32.05
N THR A 10 -26.75 -35.38 -32.14
CA THR A 10 -25.93 -34.94 -31.02
C THR A 10 -26.50 -33.69 -30.35
N SER A 11 -27.28 -33.89 -29.29
CA SER A 11 -27.74 -32.80 -28.42
C SER A 11 -26.68 -32.42 -27.40
N PHE A 12 -25.76 -31.53 -27.77
CA PHE A 12 -24.91 -30.84 -26.79
C PHE A 12 -25.79 -29.93 -25.92
N LEU A 13 -25.95 -30.29 -24.65
CA LEU A 13 -26.56 -29.43 -23.64
C LEU A 13 -25.60 -28.29 -23.33
N ALA A 14 -25.73 -27.19 -24.07
CA ALA A 14 -25.11 -25.92 -23.71
C ALA A 14 -25.74 -25.42 -22.41
N ALA A 15 -25.07 -25.69 -21.29
CA ALA A 15 -25.44 -25.09 -20.01
C ALA A 15 -25.39 -23.56 -20.15
N PRO A 16 -26.38 -22.82 -19.62
CA PRO A 16 -26.24 -21.37 -19.53
C PRO A 16 -25.04 -21.09 -18.63
N ALA A 17 -23.99 -20.51 -19.22
CA ALA A 17 -22.96 -19.86 -18.44
C ALA A 17 -23.65 -18.69 -17.72
N PHE A 18 -23.93 -18.87 -16.43
CA PHE A 18 -24.32 -17.76 -15.57
C PHE A 18 -23.16 -16.77 -15.62
N ALA A 19 -23.35 -15.68 -16.36
CA ALA A 19 -22.44 -14.56 -16.33
C ALA A 19 -22.38 -14.09 -14.88
N SER A 20 -21.25 -14.35 -14.22
CA SER A 20 -21.02 -13.84 -12.88
C SER A 20 -21.10 -12.32 -12.98
N SER A 21 -22.13 -11.73 -12.39
CA SER A 21 -22.19 -10.29 -12.25
C SER A 21 -21.03 -9.91 -11.34
N ILE A 22 -19.99 -9.31 -11.92
CA ILE A 22 -19.02 -8.55 -11.15
C ILE A 22 -19.85 -7.49 -10.44
N ALA A 23 -20.11 -7.70 -9.15
CA ALA A 23 -20.67 -6.66 -8.30
C ALA A 23 -19.75 -5.45 -8.44
N PRO A 24 -20.30 -4.23 -8.61
CA PRO A 24 -19.46 -3.07 -8.82
C PRO A 24 -18.48 -2.98 -7.65
N GLU A 25 -17.19 -3.05 -7.99
CA GLU A 25 -16.16 -2.47 -7.13
C GLU A 25 -16.65 -1.07 -6.79
N SER A 26 -16.90 -0.84 -5.50
CA SER A 26 -17.53 0.36 -4.99
C SER A 26 -16.56 1.52 -5.18
N ALA A 27 -16.56 2.08 -6.39
CA ALA A 27 -15.64 3.12 -6.82
C ALA A 27 -15.77 4.30 -5.86
N SER A 28 -14.71 4.55 -5.11
CA SER A 28 -14.68 5.64 -4.15
C SER A 28 -14.80 6.97 -4.89
N ILE A 29 -15.84 7.74 -4.55
CA ILE A 29 -16.05 9.05 -5.17
C ILE A 29 -15.11 10.03 -4.50
N CYS A 30 -13.97 10.25 -5.14
CA CYS A 30 -12.92 11.16 -4.67
C CYS A 30 -13.08 12.58 -5.21
N THR A 31 -12.72 13.56 -4.39
CA THR A 31 -12.54 14.94 -4.85
C THR A 31 -11.27 15.07 -5.71
N ARG A 32 -11.24 16.10 -6.56
CA ARG A 32 -10.15 16.35 -7.52
C ARG A 32 -9.03 17.23 -6.99
N ASP A 33 -9.19 17.79 -5.80
CA ASP A 33 -8.17 18.58 -5.12
C ASP A 33 -7.25 17.69 -4.29
N PHE A 34 -5.97 18.06 -4.23
CA PHE A 34 -4.94 17.31 -3.52
C PHE A 34 -4.56 17.98 -2.21
N ASN A 35 -4.37 17.15 -1.18
CA ASN A 35 -3.91 17.56 0.14
C ASN A 35 -2.37 17.64 0.22
N SER A 36 -1.82 17.97 1.40
CA SER A 36 -0.37 18.05 1.65
C SER A 36 0.39 16.72 1.55
N TRP A 37 -0.32 15.61 1.37
CA TRP A 37 0.20 14.27 1.11
C TRP A 37 0.07 13.88 -0.37
N GLY A 38 -0.40 14.78 -1.24
CA GLY A 38 -0.57 14.53 -2.67
C GLY A 38 -1.70 13.55 -2.99
N GLN A 39 -2.59 13.29 -2.02
CA GLN A 39 -3.76 12.44 -2.15
C GLN A 39 -5.02 13.30 -2.26
N SER A 40 -6.12 12.75 -2.76
CA SER A 40 -7.41 13.45 -2.76
C SER A 40 -7.77 13.95 -1.36
N SER A 41 -8.31 15.17 -1.24
CA SER A 41 -8.67 15.72 0.09
C SER A 41 -9.79 14.92 0.77
N HIS A 42 -10.73 14.38 0.00
CA HIS A 42 -11.83 13.55 0.48
C HIS A 42 -12.18 12.46 -0.54
N CYS A 43 -12.57 11.29 -0.05
CA CYS A 43 -13.23 10.27 -0.85
C CYS A 43 -14.40 9.66 -0.05
N GLU A 44 -15.50 9.38 -0.75
CA GLU A 44 -16.55 8.50 -0.22
C GLU A 44 -16.01 7.07 -0.19
N CYS A 45 -16.03 6.45 0.99
CA CYS A 45 -15.56 5.09 1.21
C CYS A 45 -16.73 4.12 1.40
N PRO A 46 -16.60 2.85 0.97
CA PRO A 46 -17.65 1.85 1.12
C PRO A 46 -17.78 1.34 2.56
N ASP A 47 -18.98 0.87 2.88
CA ASP A 47 -19.31 0.13 4.11
C ASP A 47 -18.78 0.80 5.40
N ALA A 48 -18.25 0.00 6.33
CA ALA A 48 -17.71 0.44 7.60
C ALA A 48 -16.23 0.87 7.52
N THR A 49 -15.76 1.35 6.36
CA THR A 49 -14.38 1.83 6.18
C THR A 49 -14.31 3.36 6.28
N ARG A 50 -13.16 3.88 6.70
CA ARG A 50 -12.90 5.33 6.83
C ARG A 50 -11.86 5.75 5.80
N TYR A 51 -12.08 6.90 5.17
CA TYR A 51 -11.03 7.52 4.35
C TYR A 51 -9.88 8.01 5.23
N GLU A 52 -8.67 7.53 4.96
CA GLU A 52 -7.43 8.07 5.50
C GLU A 52 -6.73 8.90 4.42
N ASN A 53 -6.92 10.22 4.51
CA ASN A 53 -6.46 11.16 3.48
C ASN A 53 -4.93 11.25 3.39
N ARG A 54 -4.19 10.86 4.44
CA ARG A 54 -2.71 10.85 4.42
C ARG A 54 -2.13 9.75 3.52
N ILE A 55 -2.88 8.67 3.27
CA ILE A 55 -2.49 7.56 2.38
C ILE A 55 -3.36 7.43 1.13
N GLY A 56 -4.48 8.16 1.06
CA GLY A 56 -5.37 8.16 -0.10
C GLY A 56 -6.24 6.91 -0.22
N GLN A 57 -6.46 6.18 0.88
CA GLN A 57 -7.15 4.89 0.88
C GLN A 57 -8.27 4.82 1.91
N CYS A 58 -9.23 3.93 1.64
CA CYS A 58 -10.26 3.54 2.58
C CYS A 58 -9.72 2.40 3.47
N VAL A 59 -9.67 2.62 4.78
CA VAL A 59 -9.09 1.68 5.75
C VAL A 59 -10.10 1.24 6.81
N GLN A 60 -9.83 0.07 7.40
CA GLN A 60 -10.56 -0.44 8.55
C GLN A 60 -9.79 -0.15 9.84
N GLY A 61 -10.51 0.05 10.93
CA GLY A 61 -9.92 0.37 12.23
C GLY A 61 -9.46 1.83 12.39
N LEU A 62 -8.66 2.06 13.42
CA LEU A 62 -8.08 3.36 13.76
C LEU A 62 -6.54 3.27 13.68
N PRO A 63 -5.86 4.38 13.34
CA PRO A 63 -4.41 4.46 13.46
C PRO A 63 -3.98 4.25 14.93
N VAL A 64 -2.78 3.69 15.11
CA VAL A 64 -2.20 3.44 16.43
C VAL A 64 -0.80 4.06 16.48
N GLU A 65 -0.54 4.93 17.46
CA GLU A 65 0.77 5.54 17.67
C GLU A 65 1.88 4.47 17.74
N ILE A 66 2.99 4.73 17.06
CA ILE A 66 4.13 3.82 16.99
C ILE A 66 5.46 4.57 16.87
N ALA A 67 6.51 3.97 17.43
CA ALA A 67 7.89 4.30 17.15
C ALA A 67 8.60 3.05 16.62
N VAL A 68 9.16 3.12 15.40
CA VAL A 68 9.83 1.99 14.74
C VAL A 68 11.23 2.38 14.31
N GLU A 69 12.22 1.68 14.84
CA GLU A 69 13.59 1.72 14.35
C GLU A 69 13.79 0.65 13.27
N GLY A 70 14.39 1.01 12.14
CA GLY A 70 14.70 0.07 11.06
C GLY A 70 15.53 0.70 9.94
N TYR A 71 15.74 -0.06 8.87
CA TYR A 71 16.49 0.38 7.69
C TYR A 71 15.53 0.77 6.57
N ILE A 72 15.71 1.96 5.98
CA ILE A 72 14.85 2.41 4.87
C ILE A 72 15.37 1.94 3.51
N TYR A 73 14.44 1.52 2.65
CA TYR A 73 14.69 1.16 1.26
C TYR A 73 13.65 1.80 0.34
N PRO A 74 14.04 2.43 -0.79
CA PRO A 74 13.11 2.89 -1.80
C PRO A 74 12.55 1.71 -2.59
N SER A 75 11.23 1.66 -2.73
CA SER A 75 10.56 0.81 -3.71
C SER A 75 10.54 1.53 -5.06
N ARG A 76 10.97 0.85 -6.13
CA ARG A 76 11.10 1.43 -7.48
C ARG A 76 10.16 0.77 -8.48
N ASN A 77 9.69 1.53 -9.46
CA ASN A 77 8.97 1.00 -10.62
C ASN A 77 9.94 0.32 -11.62
N THR A 78 9.42 -0.13 -12.76
CA THR A 78 10.21 -0.71 -13.87
C THR A 78 11.20 0.27 -14.51
N ASP A 79 10.96 1.57 -14.38
CA ASP A 79 11.75 2.64 -14.98
C ASP A 79 12.85 3.17 -14.03
N GLY A 80 12.83 2.73 -12.76
CA GLY A 80 13.80 3.07 -11.71
C GLY A 80 13.36 4.20 -10.76
N ASP A 81 12.21 4.83 -11.03
CA ASP A 81 11.65 5.91 -10.20
C ASP A 81 11.21 5.38 -8.84
N VAL A 82 11.44 6.16 -7.79
CA VAL A 82 10.98 5.83 -6.43
C VAL A 82 9.48 6.08 -6.33
N VAL A 83 8.71 5.02 -6.08
CA VAL A 83 7.24 5.08 -5.96
C VAL A 83 6.74 4.96 -4.53
N ALA A 84 7.53 4.36 -3.63
CA ALA A 84 7.24 4.25 -2.21
C ALA A 84 8.54 4.06 -1.41
N TYR A 85 8.47 4.12 -0.09
CA TYR A 85 9.56 3.72 0.80
C TYR A 85 9.09 2.61 1.73
N ARG A 86 10.01 1.74 2.13
CA ARG A 86 9.78 0.64 3.08
C ARG A 86 10.82 0.67 4.20
N ILE A 87 10.38 0.31 5.41
CA ILE A 87 11.25 0.08 6.56
C ILE A 87 11.37 -1.43 6.76
N MET A 88 12.59 -1.94 6.82
CA MET A 88 12.87 -3.30 7.28
C MET A 88 13.36 -3.30 8.72
N LYS A 89 12.68 -4.05 9.58
CA LYS A 89 13.04 -4.27 10.99
C LYS A 89 13.33 -5.74 11.22
N ASN A 90 14.46 -6.03 11.88
CA ASN A 90 14.95 -7.38 12.19
C ASN A 90 15.08 -8.35 10.99
N GLY A 91 15.06 -7.83 9.74
CA GLY A 91 15.14 -8.63 8.52
C GLY A 91 13.84 -9.34 8.10
N THR A 92 12.80 -9.33 8.93
CA THR A 92 11.53 -10.07 8.69
C THR A 92 10.30 -9.19 8.70
N GLU A 93 10.29 -8.12 9.51
CA GLU A 93 9.17 -7.16 9.54
C GLU A 93 9.41 -6.09 8.48
N SER A 94 8.42 -5.87 7.61
CA SER A 94 8.45 -4.80 6.61
C SER A 94 7.22 -3.90 6.73
N TYR A 95 7.45 -2.60 6.81
CA TYR A 95 6.41 -1.58 6.85
C TYR A 95 6.51 -0.70 5.61
N ASN A 96 5.38 -0.31 5.01
CA ASN A 96 5.39 0.76 4.02
C ASN A 96 5.35 2.11 4.74
N VAL A 97 5.92 3.13 4.12
CA VAL A 97 6.06 4.45 4.70
C VAL A 97 5.23 5.45 3.90
N ALA A 98 4.20 6.00 4.53
CA ALA A 98 3.53 7.18 4.03
C ALA A 98 4.28 8.41 4.56
N LEU A 99 4.70 9.27 3.62
CA LEU A 99 5.45 10.49 3.89
C LEU A 99 4.68 11.72 3.37
N PRO A 100 4.57 12.81 4.15
CA PRO A 100 4.08 14.08 3.65
C PRO A 100 5.00 14.59 2.53
N PHE A 101 4.48 15.41 1.62
CA PHE A 101 5.22 15.82 0.41
C PHE A 101 6.59 16.44 0.74
N ALA A 102 6.65 17.31 1.75
CA ALA A 102 7.88 17.98 2.21
C ALA A 102 8.95 17.05 2.82
N LEU A 103 8.60 15.81 3.21
CA LEU A 103 9.58 14.80 3.60
C LEU A 103 10.01 13.94 2.40
N ARG A 104 9.12 13.69 1.43
CA ARG A 104 9.49 12.98 0.18
C ARG A 104 10.55 13.71 -0.63
N GLU A 105 10.46 15.04 -0.74
CA GLU A 105 11.48 15.82 -1.48
C GLU A 105 12.88 15.66 -0.85
N LYS A 106 12.99 15.82 0.48
CA LYS A 106 14.25 15.56 1.22
C LYS A 106 14.77 14.13 1.00
N PHE A 107 13.87 13.16 1.01
CA PHE A 107 14.19 11.74 0.85
C PHE A 107 14.52 11.33 -0.60
N ALA A 108 14.25 12.21 -1.57
CA ALA A 108 14.67 12.04 -2.97
C ALA A 108 16.08 12.60 -3.20
N ASP A 109 16.43 13.71 -2.55
CA ASP A 109 17.75 14.34 -2.62
C ASP A 109 18.81 13.56 -1.80
N GLU A 110 18.42 12.97 -0.67
CA GLU A 110 19.31 12.23 0.22
C GLU A 110 19.43 10.74 -0.13
N LYS A 111 20.66 10.20 -0.15
CA LYS A 111 20.94 8.77 -0.37
C LYS A 111 20.67 7.95 0.90
N LEU A 112 19.39 7.85 1.28
CA LEU A 112 18.97 7.21 2.53
C LEU A 112 18.89 5.68 2.45
N GLU A 113 19.04 5.06 1.29
CA GLU A 113 18.95 3.61 1.11
C GLU A 113 19.94 2.85 2.02
N GLY A 114 19.40 1.97 2.88
CA GLY A 114 20.18 1.25 3.90
C GLY A 114 20.55 2.07 5.14
N THR A 115 20.06 3.29 5.30
CA THR A 115 20.26 4.11 6.51
C THR A 115 19.32 3.64 7.62
N LYS A 116 19.86 3.52 8.84
CA LYS A 116 19.08 3.20 10.04
C LYS A 116 18.38 4.47 10.53
N ILE A 117 17.06 4.42 10.72
CA ILE A 117 16.23 5.57 11.06
C ILE A 117 15.18 5.16 12.10
N LEU A 118 14.88 6.07 13.04
CA LEU A 118 13.74 5.96 13.95
C LEU A 118 12.56 6.79 13.40
N PHE A 119 11.49 6.11 13.02
CA PHE A 119 10.23 6.73 12.60
C PHE A 119 9.27 6.82 13.77
N LYS A 120 8.58 7.96 13.90
CA LYS A 120 7.46 8.15 14.83
C LYS A 120 6.23 8.64 14.06
N GLY A 121 5.07 8.19 14.50
CA GLY A 121 3.78 8.57 13.94
C GLY A 121 2.75 7.50 14.23
N GLU A 122 1.90 7.14 13.26
CA GLU A 122 0.83 6.17 13.44
C GLU A 122 0.95 5.00 12.47
N LYS A 123 0.78 3.76 12.94
CA LYS A 123 0.59 2.61 12.06
C LYS A 123 -0.89 2.40 11.72
N ILE A 124 -1.14 1.91 10.51
CA ILE A 124 -2.42 1.36 10.07
C ILE A 124 -2.16 -0.03 9.48
N ASP A 125 -2.96 -1.00 9.91
CA ASP A 125 -2.92 -2.38 9.44
C ASP A 125 -4.01 -2.57 8.37
N HIS A 126 -3.63 -3.03 7.18
CA HIS A 126 -4.50 -3.16 6.01
C HIS A 126 -4.92 -4.63 5.87
N PHE A 127 -6.22 -4.89 5.95
CA PHE A 127 -6.79 -6.23 5.92
C PHE A 127 -7.52 -6.53 4.61
N SER A 128 -7.35 -7.75 4.09
CA SER A 128 -8.20 -8.32 3.04
C SER A 128 -9.00 -9.46 3.65
N GLY A 129 -10.29 -9.21 3.91
CA GLY A 129 -11.10 -10.08 4.75
C GLY A 129 -10.53 -10.16 6.17
N ASN A 130 -9.99 -11.32 6.55
CA ASN A 130 -9.39 -11.55 7.88
C ASN A 130 -7.85 -11.65 7.85
N GLU A 131 -7.22 -11.46 6.69
CA GLU A 131 -5.77 -11.57 6.52
C GLU A 131 -5.12 -10.18 6.53
N LEU A 132 -4.07 -10.01 7.34
CA LEU A 132 -3.22 -8.82 7.32
C LEU A 132 -2.37 -8.86 6.04
N VAL A 133 -2.65 -7.96 5.10
CA VAL A 133 -1.92 -7.87 3.83
C VAL A 133 -0.69 -7.01 3.99
N GLU A 134 -0.82 -5.87 4.68
CA GLU A 134 0.19 -4.82 4.70
C GLU A 134 0.05 -3.95 5.95
N THR A 135 1.16 -3.43 6.49
CA THR A 135 1.14 -2.37 7.50
C THR A 135 1.81 -1.13 6.93
N THR A 136 1.14 0.02 7.06
CA THR A 136 1.65 1.33 6.65
C THR A 136 1.91 2.17 7.89
N ILE A 137 3.08 2.80 7.98
CA ILE A 137 3.41 3.82 8.97
C ILE A 137 3.21 5.18 8.31
N ILE A 138 2.29 5.96 8.86
CA ILE A 138 2.11 7.38 8.57
C ILE A 138 3.10 8.14 9.45
N VAL A 139 4.05 8.81 8.84
CA VAL A 139 5.18 9.43 9.53
C VAL A 139 4.90 10.89 9.86
N ASP A 140 4.97 11.22 11.14
CA ASP A 140 4.88 12.60 11.63
C ASP A 140 6.28 13.16 11.93
N GLU A 141 7.16 12.35 12.51
CA GLU A 141 8.54 12.73 12.85
C GLU A 141 9.53 11.64 12.43
N ILE A 142 10.71 12.08 11.98
CA ILE A 142 11.84 11.22 11.64
C ILE A 142 13.03 11.66 12.48
N ASP A 143 13.58 10.72 13.22
CA ASP A 143 14.78 10.88 14.02
C ASP A 143 15.89 10.04 13.37
N THR A 144 16.77 10.72 12.64
CA THR A 144 18.00 10.10 12.13
C THR A 144 18.98 10.02 13.30
N PRO A 145 19.46 8.82 13.69
CA PRO A 145 20.46 8.72 14.74
C PRO A 145 21.65 9.59 14.34
N ASP A 146 22.02 10.53 15.22
CA ASP A 146 22.97 11.60 14.95
C ASP A 146 24.25 11.02 14.32
N LEU A 147 24.41 11.24 13.01
CA LEU A 147 25.59 10.81 12.24
C LEU A 147 26.80 11.71 12.51
N SER A 148 26.78 12.51 13.58
CA SER A 148 27.98 13.03 14.23
C SER A 148 29.03 11.93 14.28
N PRO A 149 30.13 12.05 13.51
CA PRO A 149 31.15 11.03 13.53
C PRO A 149 31.70 11.00 14.96
N GLU A 150 31.70 9.82 15.59
CA GLU A 150 32.62 9.58 16.69
C GLU A 150 34.01 9.84 16.13
N ILE A 151 34.57 11.01 16.46
CA ILE A 151 35.95 11.33 16.15
C ILE A 151 36.78 10.45 17.07
N VAL A 152 37.04 9.22 16.63
CA VAL A 152 37.97 8.30 17.27
C VAL A 152 39.36 8.91 17.11
N LEU A 153 39.70 9.78 18.07
CA LEU A 153 41.01 10.38 18.20
C LEU A 153 41.99 9.30 18.66
N PHE A 154 42.49 8.53 17.69
CA PHE A 154 43.66 7.68 17.86
C PHE A 154 44.83 8.55 18.35
N HIS A 155 45.19 8.39 19.62
CA HIS A 155 46.39 8.93 20.27
C HIS A 155 47.44 7.83 20.39
#